data_AF-A0ABD7XIN9-F1
#
_entry.id   AF-A0ABD7XIN9-F1
#
_cell.length_a   1.000
_cell.length_b   1.000
_cell.length_c   1.000
_cell.angle_alpha   90.00
_cell.angle_beta   90.00
_cell.angle_gamma   90.00
#
_symmetry.space_group_name_H-M   'P 1'
#
loop_
_entity.id
_entity.type
_entity.pdbx_description
1 polymer ?
#
loop_
_entity_poly.entity_id
_entity_poly.type
_entity_poly.pdbx_seq_one_letter_code
_entity_poly.pdbx_strand_id
1 'polypeptide(L)' 'MNKEKSLIIFNKNGTTLEFEKVTNFVEIAGNYTIAFTYPEASTQKRRRATFYTKNIVGYSLEKE' A
#
# COMPACT_ATOMS: atom_id res chain seq x y z
N MET A 1 -7.58 4.39 20.71
CA MET A 1 -6.37 4.03 19.95
C MET A 1 -6.75 4.02 18.49
N ASN A 2 -6.21 4.90 17.65
CA ASN A 2 -6.35 4.74 16.20
C ASN A 2 -5.69 3.41 15.85
N LYS A 3 -6.42 2.50 15.19
CA LYS A 3 -5.80 1.25 14.75
C LYS A 3 -4.81 1.59 13.66
N GLU A 4 -3.62 0.99 13.75
CA GLU A 4 -2.64 1.07 12.67
C GLU A 4 -3.23 0.37 11.44
N LYS A 5 -3.26 1.03 10.29
CA LYS A 5 -3.81 0.44 9.06
C LYS A 5 -2.76 -0.39 8.36
N SER A 6 -3.10 -1.60 7.95
CA SER A 6 -2.30 -2.43 7.05
C SER A 6 -2.79 -2.35 5.60
N LEU A 7 -1.89 -2.63 4.65
CA LEU A 7 -2.21 -2.75 3.23
C LEU A 7 -1.53 -3.99 2.66
N ILE A 8 -2.32 -4.85 2.02
CA ILE A 8 -1.81 -5.99 1.25
C ILE A 8 -1.91 -5.66 -0.24
N ILE A 9 -0.81 -5.87 -0.97
CA ILE A 9 -0.76 -5.83 -2.44
C ILE A 9 -0.69 -7.25 -2.97
N PHE A 10 -1.58 -7.61 -3.89
CA PHE A 10 -1.58 -8.90 -4.58
C PHE A 10 -0.88 -8.75 -5.94
N ASN A 11 0.29 -9.36 -6.11
CA ASN A 11 1.05 -9.30 -7.35
C ASN A 11 0.52 -10.31 -8.39
N LYS A 12 0.76 -10.04 -9.68
CA LYS A 12 0.33 -10.93 -10.79
C LYS A 12 0.98 -12.31 -10.76
N ASN A 13 2.13 -12.45 -10.11
CA ASN A 13 2.83 -13.74 -9.96
C ASN A 13 2.32 -14.56 -8.76
N GLY A 14 1.23 -14.15 -8.10
CA GLY A 14 0.66 -14.85 -6.94
C GLY A 14 1.33 -14.52 -5.61
N THR A 15 2.41 -13.73 -5.60
CA THR A 15 3.02 -13.25 -4.35
C THR A 15 2.25 -12.09 -3.74
N THR A 16 2.43 -11.87 -2.45
CA THR A 16 1.86 -10.73 -1.72
C THR A 16 2.96 -9.84 -1.15
N LEU A 17 2.66 -8.55 -1.05
CA LEU A 17 3.45 -7.59 -0.26
C LEU A 17 2.57 -7.04 0.84
N GLU A 18 3.10 -7.00 2.06
CA GLU A 18 2.42 -6.46 3.23
C GLU A 18 3.10 -5.16 3.67
N PHE A 19 2.29 -4.15 3.94
CA PHE A 19 2.73 -2.86 4.45
C PHE A 19 1.96 -2.54 5.72
N GLU A 20 2.69 -2.39 6.83
CA GLU A 20 2.12 -1.99 8.11
C GLU A 20 2.17 -0.46 8.29
N LYS A 21 1.36 0.05 9.22
CA LYS A 21 1.34 1.47 9.63
C LYS A 21 1.15 2.42 8.44
N VAL A 22 0.30 2.02 7.50
CA VAL A 22 0.02 2.74 6.26
C VAL A 22 -0.72 4.03 6.56
N THR A 23 -0.29 5.10 5.90
CA THR A 23 -0.83 6.46 6.06
C THR A 23 -0.92 7.15 4.71
N ASN A 24 -1.75 8.19 4.61
CA ASN A 24 -1.90 9.00 3.39
C ASN A 24 -2.20 8.14 2.15
N PHE A 25 -3.01 7.09 2.31
CA PHE A 25 -3.45 6.26 1.19
C PHE A 25 -4.35 7.08 0.28
N VAL A 26 -4.05 7.07 -1.02
CA VAL A 26 -4.84 7.76 -2.05
C VAL A 26 -4.97 6.88 -3.29
N GLU A 27 -6.17 6.89 -3.86
CA GLU A 27 -6.45 6.33 -5.18
C GLU A 27 -6.55 7.47 -6.18
N ILE A 28 -5.72 7.42 -7.23
CA ILE A 28 -5.69 8.45 -8.28
C ILE A 28 -6.35 7.83 -9.51
N ALA A 29 -7.66 8.04 -9.64
CA ALA A 29 -8.50 7.42 -10.68
C ALA A 29 -7.98 7.66 -12.10
N GLY A 30 -7.53 8.88 -12.42
CA GLY A 30 -7.04 9.23 -13.78
C GLY A 30 -5.76 8.50 -14.21
N ASN A 31 -4.94 8.06 -13.25
CA ASN A 31 -3.66 7.41 -13.53
C ASN A 31 -3.68 5.91 -13.25
N TYR A 32 -4.80 5.37 -12.76
CA TYR A 32 -4.91 3.99 -12.30
C TYR A 32 -3.76 3.66 -11.34
N THR A 33 -3.57 4.49 -10.32
CA THR A 33 -2.49 4.35 -9.34
C THR A 33 -3.00 4.45 -7.93
N ILE A 34 -2.39 3.68 -7.04
CA ILE A 34 -2.47 3.87 -5.59
C ILE A 34 -1.13 4.41 -5.09
N ALA A 35 -1.18 5.28 -4.09
CA ALA A 35 0.01 5.76 -3.40
C ALA A 35 -0.23 5.83 -1.90
N PHE A 36 0.82 5.55 -1.12
CA PHE A 36 0.73 5.54 0.34
C PHE A 36 2.10 5.71 0.99
N THR A 37 2.11 6.06 2.27
CA THR A 37 3.32 6.19 3.09
C THR A 37 3.40 5.06 4.12
N TYR A 38 4.57 4.44 4.25
CA TYR A 38 4.85 3.34 5.19
C TYR A 38 6.27 3.49 5.79
N PRO A 39 6.54 2.94 6.98
CA PRO A 39 7.90 2.82 7.50
C PRO A 39 8.65 1.69 6.77
N GLU A 40 9.82 1.99 6.20
CA GLU A 40 10.68 0.97 5.61
C GLU A 40 11.19 0.01 6.69
N ALA A 41 11.07 -1.30 6.48
CA ALA A 41 11.43 -2.32 7.47
C ALA A 41 12.89 -2.19 7.97
N SER A 42 13.84 -1.92 7.07
CA SER A 42 15.28 -1.88 7.39
C SER A 42 15.73 -0.62 8.12
N THR A 43 15.16 0.55 7.78
CA THR A 43 15.65 1.84 8.28
C THR A 43 14.65 2.56 9.18
N GLN A 44 13.41 2.08 9.26
CA GLN A 44 12.26 2.74 9.89
C GLN A 44 11.95 4.14 9.33
N LYS A 45 12.65 4.58 8.26
CA LYS A 45 12.36 5.85 7.59
C LYS A 45 11.05 5.71 6.82
N ARG A 46 10.24 6.76 6.87
CA ARG A 46 9.00 6.80 6.11
C ARG A 46 9.31 6.94 4.63
N ARG A 47 8.76 6.04 3.82
CA ARG A 47 8.84 6.07 2.36
C ARG A 47 7.46 6.16 1.76
N ARG A 48 7.39 6.74 0.56
CA ARG A 48 6.19 6.76 -0.26
C ARG A 48 6.29 5.67 -1.33
N ALA A 49 5.32 4.76 -1.35
CA ALA A 49 5.15 3.80 -2.42
C ALA A 49 4.08 4.28 -3.41
N THR A 50 4.27 3.93 -4.68
CA THR A 50 3.30 4.14 -5.75
C THR A 50 3.20 2.86 -6.58
N PHE A 51 1.99 2.37 -6.78
CA PHE A 51 1.71 1.21 -7.62
C PHE A 51 0.70 1.59 -8.70
N TYR A 52 0.95 1.16 -9.94
CA TYR A 52 -0.07 1.17 -10.98
C TYR A 52 -1.02 -0.01 -10.75
N THR A 53 -2.31 0.26 -10.56
CA THR A 53 -3.33 -0.77 -10.31
C THR A 53 -3.44 -1.75 -11.47
N LYS A 54 -3.19 -1.32 -12.71
CA LYS A 54 -3.08 -2.21 -13.89
C LYS A 54 -1.96 -3.25 -13.83
N ASN A 55 -0.95 -3.04 -12.97
CA ASN A 55 0.22 -3.90 -12.84
C ASN A 55 0.16 -4.85 -11.65
N ILE A 56 -0.85 -4.71 -10.79
CA ILE A 56 -1.15 -5.61 -9.68
C ILE A 56 -2.49 -6.31 -9.94
N VAL A 57 -2.78 -7.38 -9.21
CA VAL A 57 -4.08 -8.06 -9.27
C VAL A 57 -5.11 -7.29 -8.45
N GLY A 58 -4.67 -6.72 -7.33
CA GLY A 58 -5.51 -5.90 -6.46
C GLY A 58 -4.76 -5.50 -5.20
N TYR A 59 -5.48 -4.88 -4.29
CA TYR A 59 -5.01 -4.54 -2.96
C TYR A 59 -6.14 -4.63 -1.94
N SER A 60 -5.79 -4.79 -0.67
CA SER A 60 -6.73 -4.77 0.46
C SER A 60 -6.19 -3.82 1.52
N LEU A 61 -6.84 -2.68 1.69
CA LEU A 61 -6.55 -1.72 2.75
C LEU A 61 -7.41 -2.05 3.96
N GLU A 62 -6.79 -2.27 5.11
CA GLU A 62 -7.50 -2.42 6.38
C GLU A 62 -8.26 -1.13 6.70
N LYS A 63 -9.59 -1.25 6.78
CA LYS A 63 -10.48 -0.17 7.21
C LYS A 63 -10.85 -0.42 8.67
N GLU A 64 -10.91 0.65 9.46
CA GLU A 64 -11.40 0.61 10.84
C GLU A 64 -12.87 0.17 10.90
#